data_AF-A0A8S3IDE1-F1
#
_entry.id   AF-A0A8S3IDE1-F1
#
_cell.length_a   1.000
_cell.length_b   1.000
_cell.length_c   1.000
_cell.angle_alpha   90.00
_cell.angle_beta   90.00
_cell.angle_gamma   90.00
#
_symmetry.space_group_name_H-M   'P 1'
#
loop_
_entity.id
_entity.type
_entity.pdbx_description
1 polymer ?
#
loop_
_entity_poly.entity_id
_entity_poly.type
_entity_poly.pdbx_seq_one_letter_code
_entity_poly.pdbx_strand_id
1 'polypeptide(L)'
;MTATNNKSILQSFNIHPCTIADEESAIDVCLKTGDAGNDATLLYDDPKLLGYRFVSPYIHLSPELAFILKDLDGNVCGYVLGTLHSNIFYQQYVNEWLPKVKQLYPKVPSG
;
A
#
# COMPACT_ATOMS: atom_id res chain seq x y z
N MET A 1 47.58 -11.42 -10.24
CA MET A 1 46.30 -11.30 -10.95
C MET A 1 45.21 -11.43 -9.91
N THR A 2 44.50 -10.33 -9.68
CA THR A 2 43.55 -10.13 -8.58
C THR A 2 42.30 -10.98 -8.75
N ALA A 3 41.90 -11.66 -7.67
CA ALA A 3 40.60 -12.30 -7.54
C ALA A 3 39.50 -11.24 -7.71
N THR A 4 38.66 -11.40 -8.73
CA THR A 4 37.46 -10.58 -8.91
C THR A 4 36.52 -10.89 -7.74
N ASN A 5 36.41 -9.91 -6.84
CA ASN A 5 35.63 -9.99 -5.62
C ASN A 5 34.13 -10.03 -6.00
N ASN A 6 33.56 -11.24 -6.10
CA ASN A 6 32.14 -11.52 -6.42
C ASN A 6 31.16 -11.07 -5.30
N LYS A 7 31.48 -10.02 -4.56
CA LYS A 7 30.65 -9.46 -3.48
C LYS A 7 29.65 -8.39 -3.97
N SER A 8 29.57 -8.16 -5.27
CA SER A 8 28.84 -7.01 -5.87
C SER A 8 27.40 -7.31 -6.36
N ILE A 9 26.86 -8.52 -6.20
CA ILE A 9 25.62 -8.92 -6.89
C ILE A 9 24.44 -9.32 -5.99
N LEU A 10 24.56 -9.15 -4.67
CA LEU A 10 23.43 -9.28 -3.75
C LEU A 10 23.11 -7.91 -3.16
N GLN A 11 22.69 -7.02 -4.05
CA GLN A 11 22.02 -5.77 -3.73
C GLN A 11 20.58 -6.10 -3.35
N SER A 12 20.37 -6.49 -2.10
CA SER A 12 19.16 -7.18 -1.68
C SER A 12 18.05 -6.20 -1.30
N PHE A 13 16.94 -6.25 -2.04
CA PHE A 13 15.66 -5.74 -1.55
C PHE A 13 15.34 -6.34 -0.18
N ASN A 14 14.65 -5.57 0.66
CA ASN A 14 14.24 -6.01 1.99
C ASN A 14 12.72 -6.09 2.08
N ILE A 15 12.20 -7.22 2.56
CA ILE A 15 10.80 -7.36 2.95
C ILE A 15 10.71 -7.23 4.46
N HIS A 16 9.83 -6.37 4.95
CA HIS A 16 9.57 -6.23 6.38
C HIS A 16 8.07 -6.09 6.67
N PRO A 17 7.62 -6.42 7.90
CA PRO A 17 6.26 -6.12 8.34
C PRO A 17 5.95 -4.63 8.19
N CYS A 18 4.80 -4.30 7.61
CA CYS A 18 4.35 -2.93 7.40
C CYS A 18 4.16 -2.22 8.74
N THR A 19 4.58 -0.96 8.81
CA THR A 19 4.25 -0.06 9.91
C THR A 19 3.38 1.08 9.40
N ILE A 20 2.75 1.84 10.31
CA ILE A 20 1.96 3.02 9.92
C ILE A 20 2.84 4.07 9.21
N ALA A 21 4.15 4.11 9.49
CA ALA A 21 5.07 5.03 8.82
C ALA A 21 5.25 4.71 7.32
N ASP A 22 4.96 3.48 6.89
CA ASP A 22 5.09 3.08 5.49
C ASP A 22 3.80 3.36 4.69
N GLU A 23 2.68 3.70 5.35
CA GLU A 23 1.35 3.81 4.73
C GLU A 23 1.32 4.80 3.58
N GLU A 24 1.87 6.01 3.76
CA GLU A 24 1.85 7.02 2.68
C GLU A 24 2.63 6.56 1.44
N SER A 25 3.75 5.86 1.63
CA SER A 25 4.51 5.34 0.49
C SER A 25 3.84 4.13 -0.16
N ALA A 26 3.16 3.28 0.61
CA ALA A 26 2.36 2.19 0.07
C ALA A 26 1.15 2.71 -0.73
N ILE A 27 0.52 3.81 -0.29
CA ILE A 27 -0.54 4.51 -1.03
C ILE A 27 0.00 5.05 -2.36
N ASP A 28 1.19 5.66 -2.38
CA ASP A 28 1.83 6.15 -3.60
C ASP A 28 2.13 5.02 -4.59
N VAL A 29 2.67 3.89 -4.13
CA VAL A 29 2.85 2.68 -4.96
C VAL A 29 1.51 2.19 -5.53
N CYS A 30 0.44 2.22 -4.74
CA CYS A 30 -0.89 1.83 -5.19
C CYS A 30 -1.42 2.74 -6.29
N LEU A 31 -1.24 4.06 -6.17
CA LEU A 31 -1.63 5.00 -7.22
C LEU A 31 -0.85 4.76 -8.52
N LYS A 32 0.47 4.60 -8.41
CA LYS A 32 1.38 4.37 -9.55
C LYS A 32 1.20 3.01 -10.25
N THR A 33 0.37 2.15 -9.69
CA THR A 33 0.03 0.83 -10.25
C THR A 33 -1.48 0.61 -10.39
N GLY A 34 -2.27 1.67 -10.20
CA GLY A 34 -3.73 1.61 -10.07
C GLY A 34 -4.50 1.42 -11.38
N ASP A 35 -3.89 1.69 -12.54
CA ASP A 35 -4.53 1.61 -13.85
C ASP A 35 -4.18 0.27 -14.53
N ALA A 36 -4.81 -0.80 -14.04
CA ALA A 36 -4.51 -2.18 -14.46
C ALA A 36 -3.00 -2.50 -14.41
N GLY A 37 -2.29 -1.97 -13.40
CA GLY A 37 -0.85 -2.09 -13.24
C GLY A 37 -0.04 -0.90 -13.75
N ASN A 38 -0.64 0.00 -14.54
CA ASN A 38 -0.04 1.27 -14.95
C ASN A 38 -0.33 2.39 -13.94
N ASP A 39 0.27 3.56 -14.18
CA ASP A 39 0.13 4.74 -13.34
C ASP A 39 -1.26 5.39 -13.47
N ALA A 40 -2.01 5.43 -12.37
CA ALA A 40 -3.34 6.03 -12.29
C ALA A 40 -3.34 7.49 -11.81
N THR A 41 -2.17 8.14 -11.66
CA THR A 41 -2.05 9.52 -11.14
C THR A 41 -2.95 10.51 -11.89
N LEU A 42 -3.13 10.33 -13.21
CA LEU A 42 -3.97 11.21 -14.03
C LEU A 42 -5.47 10.84 -14.03
N LEU A 43 -5.85 9.75 -13.36
CA LEU A 43 -7.24 9.25 -13.32
C LEU A 43 -8.01 9.71 -12.09
N TYR A 44 -7.32 10.23 -11.06
CA TYR A 44 -7.91 10.60 -9.79
C TYR A 44 -7.49 12.01 -9.37
N ASP A 45 -8.46 12.85 -9.01
CA ASP A 45 -8.19 14.20 -8.48
C ASP A 45 -7.51 14.16 -7.11
N ASP A 46 -7.88 13.19 -6.27
CA ASP A 46 -7.21 12.93 -5.00
C ASP A 46 -6.30 11.70 -5.11
N PRO A 47 -4.97 11.87 -5.02
CA PRO A 47 -4.01 10.78 -5.14
C PRO A 47 -4.09 9.74 -4.01
N LYS A 48 -4.70 10.09 -2.85
CA LYS A 48 -4.81 9.18 -1.71
C LYS A 48 -6.02 8.25 -1.79
N LEU A 49 -7.03 8.60 -2.60
CA LEU A 49 -8.32 7.91 -2.62
C LEU A 49 -8.18 6.41 -2.94
N LEU A 50 -7.34 6.07 -3.92
CA LEU A 50 -7.13 4.69 -4.32
C LEU A 50 -6.47 3.86 -3.22
N GLY A 51 -5.45 4.43 -2.56
CA GLY A 51 -4.78 3.80 -1.43
C GLY A 51 -5.71 3.63 -0.20
N TYR A 52 -6.56 4.61 0.10
CA TYR A 52 -7.60 4.45 1.13
C TYR A 52 -8.62 3.38 0.78
N ARG A 53 -8.80 3.04 -0.50
CA ARG A 53 -9.71 1.99 -0.94
C ARG A 53 -9.09 0.59 -0.85
N PHE A 54 -7.81 0.46 -1.20
CA PHE A 54 -7.17 -0.85 -1.48
C PHE A 54 -5.94 -1.18 -0.65
N VAL A 55 -5.32 -0.22 0.05
CA VAL A 55 -4.08 -0.41 0.82
C VAL A 55 -4.32 -0.22 2.31
N SER A 56 -4.68 0.99 2.73
CA SER A 56 -4.89 1.35 4.13
C SER A 56 -5.78 0.40 4.94
N PRO A 57 -6.92 -0.12 4.44
CA PRO A 57 -7.71 -1.05 5.24
C PRO A 57 -6.94 -2.31 5.66
N TYR A 58 -6.00 -2.82 4.83
CA TYR A 58 -5.18 -3.96 5.21
C TYR A 58 -4.15 -3.60 6.27
N ILE A 59 -3.50 -2.44 6.14
CA ILE A 59 -2.53 -1.95 7.13
C ILE A 59 -3.18 -1.77 8.50
N HIS A 60 -4.44 -1.31 8.54
CA HIS A 60 -5.15 -1.01 9.80
C HIS A 60 -5.92 -2.20 10.38
N LEU A 61 -6.52 -3.06 9.54
CA LEU A 61 -7.40 -4.15 9.99
C LEU A 61 -6.76 -5.55 9.93
N SER A 62 -5.66 -5.73 9.20
CA SER A 62 -4.92 -7.00 9.14
C SER A 62 -3.40 -6.77 9.07
N PRO A 63 -2.82 -6.00 10.02
CA PRO A 63 -1.41 -5.63 10.01
C PRO A 63 -0.47 -6.85 10.05
N GLU A 64 -0.93 -7.99 10.60
CA GLU A 64 -0.17 -9.23 10.68
C GLU A 64 0.12 -9.88 9.31
N LEU A 65 -0.61 -9.46 8.27
CA LEU A 65 -0.44 -9.89 6.88
C LEU A 65 -0.14 -8.74 5.93
N ALA A 66 0.41 -7.64 6.46
CA ALA A 66 0.87 -6.49 5.67
C ALA A 66 2.40 -6.44 5.65
N PHE A 67 2.99 -6.47 4.45
CA PHE A 67 4.44 -6.39 4.26
C PHE A 67 4.82 -5.38 3.19
N ILE A 68 5.97 -4.76 3.37
CA ILE A 68 6.52 -3.72 2.50
C ILE A 68 7.83 -4.23 1.90
N LEU A 69 8.04 -3.91 0.63
CA LEU A 69 9.30 -4.11 -0.09
C LEU A 69 10.06 -2.79 -0.13
N LYS A 70 11.28 -2.78 0.43
CA LYS A 70 12.20 -1.64 0.34
C LYS A 70 13.30 -1.92 -0.66
N ASP A 71 13.62 -0.88 -1.43
CA ASP A 71 14.76 -0.85 -2.33
C ASP A 71 16.08 -0.62 -1.56
N LEU A 72 17.15 -0.38 -2.31
CA LEU A 72 18.51 -0.20 -1.81
C LEU A 72 18.73 1.11 -1.04
N ASP A 73 17.96 2.14 -1.39
CA ASP A 73 18.00 3.44 -0.75
C ASP A 73 17.07 3.49 0.47
N GLY A 74 16.37 2.40 0.74
CA GLY A 74 15.40 2.27 1.84
C GLY A 74 14.01 2.80 1.49
N ASN A 75 13.76 3.17 0.23
CA ASN A 75 12.45 3.62 -0.21
C ASN A 75 11.50 2.44 -0.38
N VAL A 76 10.23 2.65 -0.07
CA VAL A 76 9.19 1.67 -0.37
C VAL A 76 8.98 1.61 -1.88
N CYS A 77 9.15 0.42 -2.45
CA CYS A 77 9.00 0.16 -3.88
C CYS A 77 7.93 -0.90 -4.19
N GLY A 78 7.29 -1.46 -3.17
CA GLY A 78 6.26 -2.47 -3.32
C GLY A 78 5.61 -2.84 -2.00
N TYR A 79 4.49 -3.56 -2.07
CA TYR A 79 3.83 -4.13 -0.92
C TYR A 79 3.19 -5.48 -1.27
N VAL A 80 2.95 -6.28 -0.25
CA VAL A 80 2.02 -7.41 -0.31
C VAL A 80 1.12 -7.35 0.92
N LEU A 81 -0.18 -7.37 0.67
CA LEU A 81 -1.21 -7.16 1.69
C LEU A 81 -2.21 -8.31 1.59
N GLY A 82 -2.66 -8.79 2.73
CA GLY A 82 -3.63 -9.87 2.79
C GLY A 82 -4.45 -9.85 4.07
N THR A 83 -5.40 -10.76 4.13
CA THR A 83 -6.17 -11.07 5.33
C THR A 83 -6.44 -12.56 5.36
N LEU A 84 -6.37 -13.17 6.54
CA LEU A 84 -6.57 -14.61 6.69
C LEU A 84 -8.05 -15.00 6.46
N HIS A 85 -8.96 -14.09 6.81
CA HIS A 85 -10.40 -14.34 6.81
C HIS A 85 -11.14 -13.22 6.07
N SER A 86 -11.35 -13.40 4.77
CA SER A 86 -11.94 -12.37 3.90
C SER A 86 -13.32 -11.90 4.36
N ASN A 87 -14.14 -12.79 4.93
CA ASN A 87 -15.47 -12.44 5.44
C ASN A 87 -15.40 -11.52 6.67
N ILE A 88 -14.45 -11.77 7.59
CA ILE A 88 -14.25 -10.95 8.79
C ILE A 88 -13.68 -9.59 8.38
N PHE A 89 -12.66 -9.58 7.54
CA PHE A 89 -12.07 -8.36 7.00
C PHE A 89 -13.11 -7.48 6.31
N TYR A 90 -13.96 -8.06 5.46
CA TYR A 90 -14.98 -7.29 4.75
C TYR A 90 -16.01 -6.69 5.71
N GLN A 91 -16.40 -7.41 6.77
CA GLN A 91 -17.29 -6.87 7.81
C GLN A 91 -16.65 -5.66 8.51
N GLN A 92 -15.39 -5.77 8.92
CA GLN A 92 -14.65 -4.66 9.54
C GLN A 92 -14.43 -3.50 8.55
N TYR A 93 -14.12 -3.81 7.30
CA TYR A 93 -13.97 -2.83 6.23
C TYR A 93 -15.23 -1.96 6.08
N VAL A 94 -16.41 -2.60 6.03
CA VAL A 94 -17.68 -1.87 5.88
C VAL A 94 -18.08 -1.12 7.15
N ASN A 95 -17.88 -1.72 8.32
CA ASN A 95 -18.40 -1.19 9.58
C ASN A 95 -17.45 -0.21 10.28
N GLU A 96 -16.14 -0.29 10.03
CA GLU A 96 -15.12 0.48 10.74
C GLU A 96 -14.30 1.37 9.80
N TRP A 97 -13.88 0.85 8.64
CA TRP A 97 -13.00 1.60 7.73
C TRP A 97 -13.76 2.57 6.82
N LEU A 98 -14.76 2.08 6.08
CA LEU A 98 -15.54 2.93 5.18
C LEU A 98 -16.16 4.16 5.86
N PRO A 99 -16.71 4.08 7.10
CA PRO A 99 -17.22 5.26 7.78
C PRO A 99 -16.15 6.32 8.03
N LYS A 100 -14.91 5.93 8.40
CA LYS A 100 -13.79 6.86 8.58
C LYS A 100 -13.43 7.55 7.26
N VAL A 101 -13.31 6.79 6.17
CA VAL A 101 -13.02 7.36 4.85
C VAL A 101 -14.13 8.31 4.40
N LYS A 102 -15.41 7.93 4.57
CA LYS A 102 -16.55 8.79 4.20
C LYS A 102 -16.59 10.13 4.94
N GLN A 103 -16.02 10.22 6.15
CA GLN A 103 -15.90 11.49 6.87
C GLN A 103 -14.88 12.44 6.21
N LEU A 104 -13.85 11.90 5.54
CA LEU A 104 -12.87 12.67 4.79
C LEU A 104 -13.41 13.14 3.43
N TYR A 105 -14.37 12.39 2.87
CA TYR A 105 -14.99 12.65 1.56
C TYR A 105 -16.49 12.86 1.69
N PRO A 106 -16.94 14.03 2.19
CA PRO A 106 -18.36 14.32 2.32
C PRO A 106 -19.04 14.30 0.95
N LYS A 107 -20.22 13.68 0.88
CA LYS A 107 -20.99 13.63 -0.35
C LYS A 107 -21.32 15.06 -0.78
N VAL A 108 -20.88 15.45 -1.97
CA VAL A 108 -21.35 16.69 -2.59
C VAL A 108 -22.86 16.54 -2.80
N PRO A 109 -23.70 17.47 -2.29
CA PRO A 109 -25.13 17.39 -2.48
C PRO A 109 -25.44 17.25 -3.97
N SER A 110 -26.25 16.26 -4.31
CA SER A 110 -26.78 16.12 -5.67
C SER A 110 -27.75 17.27 -5.90
N GLY A 111 -27.42 18.18 -6.82
CA GLY A 111 -28.35 19.20 -7.33
C GLY A 111 -29.47 18.60 -8.16
#